data_AF-A0A7K4JRA3-F1
#
_entry.id   AF-A0A7K4JRA3-F1
#
_cell.length_a   1.000
_cell.length_b   1.000
_cell.length_c   1.000
_cell.angle_alpha   90.00
_cell.angle_beta   90.00
_cell.angle_gamma   90.00
#
_symmetry.space_group_name_H-M   'P 1'
#
loop_
_entity.id
_entity.type
_entity.pdbx_description
1 polymer ?
#
loop_
_entity_poly.entity_id
_entity_poly.type
_entity_poly.pdbx_seq_one_letter_code
_entity_poly.pdbx_strand_id
1 'polypeptide(L)'
;PVVPAGRPPPSAGPPRRKRRKSRTAFTAAQLQALEQRFGRSRYLAPADRDALAARLALSSAQVITWFQNRRAKLKRDLEELRADVASLQAL
;
A
#
# COMPACT_ATOMS: atom_id res chain seq x y z
N PRO A 1 -15.93 -45.20 29.48
CA PRO A 1 -14.99 -45.32 28.35
C PRO A 1 -15.63 -44.91 27.01
N VAL A 2 -15.28 -43.72 26.51
CA VAL A 2 -15.02 -43.41 25.09
C VAL A 2 -14.80 -41.90 24.98
N VAL A 3 -13.54 -41.50 24.87
CA VAL A 3 -13.16 -40.13 24.48
C VAL A 3 -13.15 -40.08 22.94
N PRO A 4 -13.89 -39.18 22.28
CA PRO A 4 -13.72 -39.00 20.84
C PRO A 4 -12.47 -38.16 20.57
N ALA A 5 -11.45 -38.81 20.02
CA ALA A 5 -10.29 -38.17 19.39
C ALA A 5 -10.77 -37.35 18.17
N GLY A 6 -10.42 -36.07 18.12
CA GLY A 6 -10.87 -35.18 17.05
C GLY A 6 -9.89 -34.03 16.77
N ARG A 7 -9.02 -34.26 15.78
CA ARG A 7 -8.16 -33.32 15.04
C ARG A 7 -6.94 -32.70 15.75
N PRO A 8 -5.71 -33.01 15.32
CA PRO A 8 -4.56 -32.16 15.62
C PRO A 8 -4.70 -30.80 14.90
N PRO A 9 -4.19 -29.70 15.49
CA PRO A 9 -4.16 -28.39 14.83
C PRO A 9 -3.27 -28.44 13.58
N PRO A 10 -3.55 -27.61 12.55
CA PRO A 10 -2.68 -27.52 11.38
C PRO A 10 -1.29 -27.09 11.84
N SER A 11 -0.30 -27.92 11.51
CA SER A 11 1.11 -27.73 11.77
C SER A 11 1.51 -26.27 11.58
N ALA A 12 1.95 -25.66 12.68
CA ALA A 12 2.69 -24.42 12.69
C ALA A 12 4.02 -24.65 11.96
N GLY A 13 3.97 -24.64 10.63
CA GLY A 13 5.17 -24.45 9.83
C GLY A 13 5.79 -23.11 10.23
N PRO A 14 7.11 -23.03 10.41
CA PRO A 14 7.76 -21.78 10.79
C PRO A 14 7.35 -20.72 9.77
N PRO A 15 7.03 -19.47 10.18
CA PRO A 15 6.77 -18.42 9.23
C PRO A 15 8.03 -18.32 8.38
N ARG A 16 7.93 -18.76 7.11
CA ARG A 16 8.92 -18.49 6.09
C ARG A 16 9.13 -16.98 6.19
N ARG A 17 10.23 -16.57 6.83
CA ARG A 17 10.71 -15.19 6.88
C ARG A 17 11.00 -14.86 5.43
N LYS A 18 9.95 -14.53 4.65
CA LYS A 18 10.05 -13.77 3.42
C LYS A 18 10.81 -12.56 3.86
N ARG A 19 12.12 -12.56 3.58
CA ARG A 19 13.06 -11.48 3.87
C ARG A 19 12.27 -10.21 3.62
N ARG A 20 11.89 -9.53 4.70
CA ARG A 20 11.18 -8.25 4.62
C ARG A 20 12.11 -7.43 3.74
N LYS A 21 11.73 -7.23 2.47
CA LYS A 21 12.53 -6.47 1.51
C LYS A 21 12.85 -5.18 2.25
N SER A 22 14.12 -4.94 2.55
CA SER A 22 14.55 -3.86 3.43
C SER A 22 13.78 -2.61 3.02
N ARG A 23 13.08 -2.00 3.98
CA ARG A 23 12.15 -0.90 3.72
C ARG A 23 12.91 0.19 2.98
N THR A 24 12.76 0.25 1.67
CA THR A 24 13.51 1.20 0.85
C THR A 24 12.81 2.54 0.97
N ALA A 25 13.51 3.55 1.51
CA ALA A 25 13.04 4.92 1.43
C ALA A 25 13.19 5.41 -0.01
N PHE A 26 12.16 6.02 -0.57
CA PHE A 26 12.25 6.71 -1.86
C PHE A 26 13.00 8.03 -1.67
N THR A 27 13.80 8.43 -2.65
CA THR A 27 14.43 9.75 -2.65
C THR A 27 13.38 10.85 -2.86
N ALA A 28 13.70 12.10 -2.50
CA ALA A 28 12.80 13.23 -2.73
C ALA A 28 12.41 13.38 -4.21
N ALA A 29 13.36 13.20 -5.13
CA ALA A 29 13.11 13.23 -6.57
C ALA A 29 12.17 12.11 -7.03
N GLN A 30 12.33 10.89 -6.50
CA GLN A 30 11.43 9.77 -6.80
C GLN A 30 10.01 10.04 -6.29
N LEU A 31 9.87 10.55 -5.06
CA LEU A 31 8.58 10.93 -4.50
C LEU A 31 7.89 12.01 -5.33
N GLN A 32 8.62 13.06 -5.68
CA GLN A 32 8.08 14.16 -6.50
C GLN A 32 7.58 13.66 -7.85
N ALA A 33 8.34 12.78 -8.52
CA ALA A 33 7.92 12.19 -9.80
C ALA A 33 6.70 11.26 -9.66
N LEU A 34 6.62 10.48 -8.57
CA LEU A 34 5.48 9.63 -8.26
C LEU A 34 4.22 10.47 -7.99
N GLU A 35 4.33 11.55 -7.22
CA GLU A 35 3.23 12.48 -6.94
C GLU A 35 2.76 13.23 -8.19
N GLN A 36 3.69 13.72 -9.00
CA GLN A 36 3.40 14.33 -10.30
C GLN A 36 2.58 13.38 -11.19
N ARG A 37 2.97 12.10 -11.27
CA ARG A 37 2.21 11.12 -12.06
C ARG A 37 0.85 10.82 -11.44
N PHE A 38 0.78 10.69 -10.12
CA PHE A 38 -0.46 10.45 -9.38
C PHE A 38 -1.48 11.58 -9.56
N GLY A 39 -1.02 12.84 -9.59
CA GLY A 39 -1.87 14.01 -9.86
C GLY A 39 -2.54 13.96 -11.24
N ARG A 40 -1.86 13.37 -12.24
CA ARG A 40 -2.41 13.16 -13.58
C ARG A 40 -3.35 11.96 -13.65
N SER A 41 -3.01 10.86 -13.00
CA SER A 41 -3.86 9.68 -12.92
C SER A 41 -3.65 8.92 -11.61
N ARG A 42 -4.74 8.70 -10.87
CA ARG A 42 -4.73 8.00 -9.58
C ARG A 42 -4.52 6.48 -9.72
N TYR A 43 -4.62 5.97 -10.95
CA TYR A 43 -4.43 4.57 -11.32
C TYR A 43 -3.50 4.49 -12.53
N LEU A 44 -2.60 3.52 -12.51
CA LEU A 44 -1.67 3.29 -13.61
C LEU A 44 -2.15 2.14 -14.48
N ALA A 45 -2.05 2.31 -15.80
CA ALA A 45 -2.09 1.20 -16.74
C ALA A 45 -0.79 0.36 -16.61
N PRO A 46 -0.79 -0.91 -17.07
CA PRO A 46 0.40 -1.76 -17.03
C PRO A 46 1.60 -1.12 -17.70
N ALA A 47 1.43 -0.59 -18.92
CA ALA A 47 2.50 0.06 -19.67
C ALA A 47 3.09 1.28 -18.94
N ASP A 48 2.22 2.13 -18.37
CA ASP A 48 2.65 3.31 -17.61
C ASP A 48 3.42 2.96 -16.34
N ARG A 49 3.01 1.89 -15.67
CA ARG A 49 3.70 1.38 -14.48
C ARG A 49 5.12 0.96 -14.84
N ASP A 50 5.29 0.19 -15.91
CA ASP A 50 6.61 -0.32 -16.30
C ASP A 50 7.51 0.81 -16.82
N ALA A 51 6.96 1.79 -17.56
CA ALA A 51 7.70 3.00 -17.94
C ALA A 51 8.13 3.84 -16.73
N LEU A 52 7.26 4.02 -15.73
CA LEU A 52 7.57 4.79 -14.52
C LEU A 52 8.59 4.08 -13.64
N ALA A 53 8.48 2.75 -13.53
CA ALA A 53 9.43 1.91 -12.81
C ALA A 53 10.84 2.04 -13.40
N ALA A 54 10.96 1.89 -14.73
CA ALA A 54 12.23 2.06 -15.44
C ALA A 54 12.82 3.46 -15.23
N ARG A 55 12.02 4.52 -15.38
CA ARG A 55 12.47 5.91 -15.25
C ARG A 55 12.98 6.26 -13.85
N LEU A 56 12.40 5.66 -12.81
CA LEU A 56 12.75 5.95 -11.42
C LEU A 56 13.74 4.95 -10.82
N ALA A 57 14.22 3.98 -11.61
CA ALA A 57 15.02 2.84 -11.14
C ALA A 57 14.35 2.11 -9.96
N LEU A 58 13.04 1.89 -10.09
CA LEU A 58 12.20 1.16 -9.12
C LEU A 58 11.65 -0.11 -9.75
N SER A 59 11.20 -1.05 -8.92
CA SER A 59 10.43 -2.20 -9.41
C SER A 59 8.95 -1.86 -9.59
N SER A 60 8.29 -2.50 -10.55
CA SER A 60 6.85 -2.33 -10.81
C SER A 60 6.00 -2.59 -9.56
N ALA A 61 6.44 -3.51 -8.69
CA ALA A 61 5.82 -3.79 -7.40
C ALA A 61 5.94 -2.62 -6.39
N GLN A 62 7.07 -1.92 -6.35
CA GLN A 62 7.24 -0.72 -5.52
C GLN A 62 6.32 0.40 -6.01
N VAL A 63 6.23 0.60 -7.33
CA VAL A 63 5.32 1.59 -7.92
C VAL A 63 3.86 1.27 -7.57
N ILE A 64 3.43 0.00 -7.72
CA ILE A 64 2.08 -0.42 -7.32
C ILE A 64 1.82 -0.14 -5.84
N THR A 65 2.74 -0.54 -4.97
CA THR A 65 2.60 -0.39 -3.51
C THR A 65 2.51 1.09 -3.14
N TRP A 66 3.34 1.93 -3.75
CA TRP A 66 3.29 3.38 -3.52
C TRP A 66 1.94 3.96 -3.96
N PHE A 67 1.42 3.60 -5.15
CA PHE A 67 0.12 4.07 -5.64
C PHE A 67 -1.05 3.60 -4.76
N GLN A 68 -1.00 2.36 -4.26
CA GLN A 68 -1.97 1.85 -3.30
C GLN A 68 -1.95 2.65 -1.99
N ASN A 69 -0.76 2.87 -1.43
CA ASN A 69 -0.60 3.67 -0.21
C ASN A 69 -1.03 5.12 -0.42
N ARG A 70 -0.75 5.72 -1.59
CA ARG A 70 -1.13 7.10 -1.88
C ARG A 70 -2.64 7.27 -1.95
N ARG A 71 -3.36 6.34 -2.59
CA ARG A 71 -4.83 6.32 -2.57
C ARG A 71 -5.39 6.11 -1.17
N ALA A 72 -4.81 5.20 -0.39
CA ALA A 72 -5.24 4.99 0.99
C ALA A 72 -5.06 6.25 1.84
N LYS A 73 -3.94 6.99 1.68
CA LYS A 73 -3.72 8.28 2.33
C LYS A 73 -4.78 9.31 1.90
N LEU A 74 -5.01 9.46 0.59
CA LEU A 74 -6.02 10.39 0.06
C LEU A 74 -7.41 10.10 0.63
N LYS A 75 -7.78 8.82 0.73
CA LYS A 75 -9.06 8.43 1.32
C LYS A 75 -9.15 8.86 2.78
N ARG A 76 -8.13 8.55 3.59
CA ARG A 76 -8.08 8.94 5.01
C ARG A 76 -8.17 10.44 5.21
N ASP A 77 -7.41 11.21 4.43
CA ASP A 77 -7.38 12.68 4.45
C ASP A 77 -8.76 13.28 4.15
N LEU A 78 -9.47 12.73 3.15
CA LEU A 78 -10.85 13.11 2.86
C LEU A 78 -11.83 12.71 3.97
N GLU A 79 -11.63 11.53 4.58
CA GLU A 79 -12.46 11.03 5.67
C GLU A 79 -12.27 11.80 6.99
N GLU A 80 -11.09 12.37 7.20
CA GLU A 80 -10.76 13.28 8.30
C GLU A 80 -11.40 14.64 8.06
N LEU A 81 -11.16 15.24 6.89
CA LEU A 81 -11.73 16.53 6.53
C LEU A 81 -13.26 16.57 6.64
N ARG A 82 -13.96 15.51 6.19
CA ARG A 82 -15.43 15.44 6.35
C ARG A 82 -15.86 15.40 7.83
N ALA A 83 -15.06 14.79 8.70
CA ALA A 83 -15.38 14.64 10.12
C ALA A 83 -15.16 15.98 10.85
N ASP A 84 -14.08 16.69 10.52
CA ASP A 84 -13.84 18.05 11.01
C ASP A 84 -14.98 19.01 10.60
N VAL A 85 -15.38 18.97 9.32
CA VAL A 85 -16.50 19.80 8.84
C VAL A 85 -17.80 19.47 9.56
N ALA A 86 -18.13 18.18 9.74
CA ALA A 86 -19.31 17.77 10.48
C ALA A 86 -19.28 18.23 11.95
N SER A 87 -18.10 18.21 12.58
CA SER A 87 -17.92 18.70 13.95
C SER A 87 -18.10 20.21 14.09
N LEU A 88 -17.68 20.99 13.09
CA LEU A 88 -17.86 22.45 13.06
C LEU A 88 -19.32 22.87 12.81
N GLN A 89 -20.08 22.05 12.07
CA GLN A 89 -21.51 22.28 11.82
C GLN A 89 -22.41 21.90 12.99
N ALA A 90 -21.90 21.16 13.97
CA ALA A 90 -22.64 20.70 15.15
C ALA A 90 -22.51 21.64 16.37
N LEU A 91 -21.84 22.78 16.21
CA LEU A 91 -21.72 23.88 17.19
C LEU A 91 -22.65 25.03 16.83
#